data_AF-U4Q7J4-F1
#
_entry.id   AF-U4Q7J4-F1
#
_cell.length_a   1.000
_cell.length_b   1.000
_cell.length_c   1.000
_cell.angle_alpha   90.00
_cell.angle_beta   90.00
_cell.angle_gamma   90.00
#
_symmetry.space_group_name_H-M   'P 1'
#
loop_
_entity.id
_entity.type
_entity.pdbx_description
1 polymer ?
#
loop_
_entity_poly.entity_id
_entity_poly.type
_entity_poly.pdbx_seq_one_letter_code
_entity_poly.pdbx_strand_id
1 'polypeptide(L)'
;MIDVALLSVIRRWHFREHLSIREICRRTGLSRNTVRKYLRAGGVEPKFNVPEKPSKLDLFADRLSTWLKTESKKSRKQKRTMKQSHANLVSLGYEGPYNRVAAFARE
;
A
#
# COMPACT_ATOMS: atom_id res chain seq x y z
N MET A 1 5.16 -4.03 13.42
CA MET A 1 3.89 -4.66 13.01
C MET A 1 3.48 -5.59 14.14
N ILE A 2 2.29 -5.43 14.71
CA ILE A 2 1.82 -6.29 15.81
C ILE A 2 1.03 -7.44 15.20
N ASP A 3 1.42 -8.65 15.57
CA ASP A 3 0.81 -9.89 15.09
C ASP A 3 -0.61 -10.08 15.65
N VAL A 4 -1.49 -10.72 14.87
CA VAL A 4 -2.87 -11.02 15.24
C VAL A 4 -2.95 -11.85 16.53
N ALA A 5 -1.93 -12.69 16.77
CA ALA A 5 -1.78 -13.45 18.00
C ALA A 5 -1.71 -12.53 19.24
N LEU A 6 -0.92 -11.45 19.18
CA LEU A 6 -0.74 -10.54 20.32
C LEU A 6 -2.01 -9.77 20.66
N LEU A 7 -2.80 -9.37 19.64
CA LEU A 7 -4.08 -8.72 19.85
C LEU A 7 -5.06 -9.64 20.59
N SER A 8 -5.10 -10.93 20.23
CA SER A 8 -5.97 -11.91 20.89
C SER A 8 -5.61 -12.12 22.37
N VAL A 9 -4.31 -12.11 22.69
CA VAL A 9 -3.80 -12.23 24.07
C VAL A 9 -4.18 -11.01 24.90
N ILE A 10 -3.96 -9.80 24.39
CA ILE A 10 -4.33 -8.54 25.07
C ILE A 10 -5.84 -8.52 25.42
N ARG A 11 -6.69 -8.97 24.48
CA ARG A 11 -8.14 -9.01 24.70
C ARG A 11 -8.54 -10.08 25.68
N ARG A 12 -7.95 -11.27 25.62
CA ARG A 12 -8.19 -12.34 26.60
C ARG A 12 -7.86 -11.88 28.02
N TRP A 13 -6.69 -11.28 28.17
CA TRP A 13 -6.22 -10.72 29.44
C TRP A 13 -7.17 -9.65 30.00
N HIS A 14 -7.67 -8.75 29.16
CA HIS A 14 -8.56 -7.68 29.61
C HIS A 14 -10.02 -8.13 29.85
N PHE A 15 -10.61 -8.90 28.94
CA PHE A 15 -12.04 -9.23 28.97
C PHE A 15 -12.36 -10.54 29.70
N ARG A 16 -11.46 -11.52 29.72
CA ARG A 16 -11.67 -12.81 30.42
C ARG A 16 -10.96 -12.86 31.76
N GLU A 17 -9.69 -12.44 31.79
CA GLU A 17 -8.87 -12.50 33.00
C GLU A 17 -8.92 -11.20 33.82
N HIS A 18 -9.67 -10.19 33.34
CA HIS A 18 -9.87 -8.89 34.00
C HIS A 18 -8.57 -8.19 34.45
N LEU A 19 -7.46 -8.45 33.74
CA LEU A 19 -6.18 -7.82 34.03
C LEU A 19 -6.23 -6.32 33.73
N SER A 20 -5.63 -5.53 34.63
CA SER A 20 -5.54 -4.09 34.45
C SER A 20 -4.70 -3.73 33.21
N ILE A 21 -5.06 -2.63 32.55
CA ILE A 21 -4.29 -2.11 31.40
C ILE A 21 -2.81 -1.92 31.75
N ARG A 22 -2.48 -1.54 33.00
CA ARG A 22 -1.09 -1.39 33.46
C ARG A 22 -0.33 -2.72 33.43
N GLU A 23 -0.95 -3.79 33.90
CA GLU A 23 -0.31 -5.12 33.92
C GLU A 23 -0.14 -5.67 32.50
N ILE A 24 -1.11 -5.42 31.62
CA ILE A 24 -0.99 -5.77 30.20
C ILE A 24 0.18 -5.00 29.55
N CYS A 25 0.36 -3.72 29.85
CA CYS A 25 1.50 -2.94 29.34
C CYS A 25 2.84 -3.51 29.86
N ARG A 26 2.91 -3.87 31.13
CA ARG A 26 4.12 -4.44 31.75
C ARG A 26 4.52 -5.77 31.10
N ARG A 27 3.54 -6.63 30.79
CA ARG A 27 3.78 -7.95 30.18
C ARG A 27 4.06 -7.89 28.68
N THR A 28 3.42 -6.96 27.96
CA THR A 28 3.56 -6.85 26.50
C THR A 28 4.64 -5.88 26.04
N GLY A 29 5.14 -5.02 26.93
CA GLY A 29 6.07 -3.93 26.58
C GLY A 29 5.44 -2.82 25.72
N LEU A 30 4.12 -2.87 25.51
CA LEU A 30 3.41 -1.91 24.67
C LEU A 30 3.05 -0.65 25.46
N SER A 31 3.01 0.48 24.76
CA SER A 31 2.53 1.73 25.35
C SER A 31 1.06 1.60 25.78
N ARG A 32 0.70 2.31 26.84
CA ARG A 32 -0.68 2.37 27.33
C ARG A 32 -1.68 2.84 26.27
N ASN A 33 -1.24 3.72 25.38
CA ASN A 33 -2.04 4.23 24.28
C ASN A 33 -2.29 3.15 23.23
N THR A 34 -1.30 2.32 22.95
CA THR A 34 -1.40 1.16 22.04
C THR A 34 -2.37 0.13 22.57
N VAL A 35 -2.25 -0.27 23.84
CA VAL A 35 -3.18 -1.23 24.48
C VAL A 35 -4.61 -0.68 24.46
N ARG A 36 -4.81 0.59 24.83
CA ARG A 36 -6.13 1.23 24.82
C ARG A 36 -6.73 1.32 23.41
N LYS A 37 -5.91 1.65 22.39
CA LYS A 37 -6.32 1.67 20.99
C LYS A 37 -6.84 0.29 20.56
N TYR A 38 -6.12 -0.77 20.90
CA TYR A 38 -6.50 -2.14 20.53
C TYR A 38 -7.74 -2.66 21.24
N LEU A 39 -7.91 -2.32 22.52
CA LEU A 39 -9.13 -2.68 23.27
C LEU A 39 -10.38 -1.98 22.71
N ARG A 40 -10.24 -0.73 22.22
CA ARG A 40 -11.34 0.03 21.59
C ARG A 40 -11.69 -0.45 20.18
N ALA A 41 -10.70 -0.93 19.42
CA ALA A 41 -10.87 -1.28 18.01
C ALA A 41 -11.71 -2.56 17.76
N GLY A 42 -12.26 -3.20 18.79
CA GLY A 42 -13.30 -4.24 18.64
C GLY A 42 -12.87 -5.55 17.95
N GLY A 43 -11.61 -5.69 17.52
CA GLY A 43 -11.12 -6.85 16.77
C GLY A 43 -10.82 -6.57 15.31
N VAL A 44 -10.90 -5.31 14.89
CA VAL A 44 -10.39 -4.91 13.59
C VAL A 44 -8.87 -5.07 13.63
N GLU A 45 -8.36 -5.96 12.78
CA GLU A 45 -6.93 -6.10 12.55
C GLU A 45 -6.34 -4.73 12.20
N PRO A 46 -5.14 -4.38 12.70
CA PRO A 46 -4.49 -3.14 12.34
C PRO A 46 -4.16 -3.16 10.83
N LYS A 47 -5.08 -2.66 10.01
CA LYS A 47 -4.84 -2.46 8.58
C LYS A 47 -3.90 -1.28 8.41
N PHE A 48 -2.75 -1.53 7.81
CA PHE A 48 -1.90 -0.46 7.34
C PHE A 48 -2.59 0.20 6.15
N ASN A 49 -3.24 1.33 6.39
CA ASN A 49 -3.85 2.10 5.32
C ASN A 49 -2.73 2.90 4.65
N VAL A 50 -2.19 2.39 3.54
CA VAL A 50 -1.32 3.19 2.69
C VAL A 50 -2.23 4.22 2.03
N PRO A 51 -2.08 5.53 2.30
CA PRO A 51 -2.84 6.52 1.57
C PRO A 51 -2.47 6.39 0.09
N GLU A 52 -3.49 6.33 -0.77
CA GLU A 52 -3.32 6.39 -2.22
C GLU A 52 -2.74 7.77 -2.54
N LYS A 53 -1.43 7.82 -2.77
CA LYS A 53 -0.73 9.07 -3.06
C LYS A 53 -0.87 9.34 -4.56
N PRO A 54 -1.45 10.48 -4.97
CA PRO A 54 -1.51 10.81 -6.39
C PRO A 54 -0.08 10.89 -6.94
N SER A 55 0.19 10.10 -7.96
CA SER A 55 1.48 10.05 -8.62
C SER A 55 1.50 11.04 -9.78
N LYS A 56 2.67 11.60 -10.11
CA LYS A 56 2.84 12.41 -11.33
C LYS A 56 2.44 11.65 -12.61
N LEU A 57 2.37 10.31 -12.55
CA LEU A 57 1.97 9.46 -13.67
C LEU A 57 0.46 9.42 -13.85
N ASP A 58 -0.33 9.74 -12.82
CA ASP A 58 -1.79 9.65 -12.85
C ASP A 58 -2.38 10.59 -13.91
N LEU A 59 -1.77 11.77 -14.09
CA LEU A 59 -2.13 12.73 -15.14
C LEU A 59 -1.97 12.17 -16.56
N PHE A 60 -1.14 11.14 -16.73
CA PHE A 60 -0.86 10.51 -18.02
C PHE A 60 -1.34 9.05 -18.10
N ALA A 61 -2.00 8.54 -17.06
CA ALA A 61 -2.39 7.13 -16.94
C ALA A 61 -3.32 6.70 -18.08
N ASP A 62 -4.34 7.50 -18.40
CA ASP A 62 -5.28 7.21 -19.50
C ASP A 62 -4.59 7.10 -20.86
N ARG A 63 -3.65 8.01 -21.12
CA ARG A 63 -2.89 8.03 -22.37
C ARG A 63 -1.95 6.84 -22.45
N LEU A 64 -1.24 6.53 -21.37
CA LEU A 64 -0.34 5.39 -21.28
C LEU A 64 -1.12 4.06 -21.43
N SER A 65 -2.29 3.95 -20.81
CA SER A 65 -3.15 2.76 -20.93
C SER A 65 -3.61 2.53 -22.38
N THR A 66 -3.99 3.60 -23.07
CA THR A 66 -4.37 3.57 -24.49
C THR A 66 -3.22 3.07 -25.34
N TRP A 67 -2.01 3.62 -25.14
CA TRP A 67 -0.82 3.17 -25.86
C TRP A 67 -0.52 1.70 -25.59
N LEU A 68 -0.55 1.25 -24.32
CA LEU A 68 -0.32 -0.15 -23.98
C LEU A 68 -1.34 -1.09 -24.66
N LYS A 69 -2.61 -0.69 -24.74
CA LYS A 69 -3.67 -1.43 -25.45
C LYS A 69 -3.46 -1.47 -26.96
N THR A 70 -2.94 -0.40 -27.56
CA THR A 70 -2.58 -0.40 -28.99
C THR A 70 -1.36 -1.28 -29.24
N GLU A 71 -0.35 -1.20 -28.37
CA GLU A 71 0.89 -1.96 -28.47
C GLU A 71 0.70 -3.46 -28.18
N SER A 72 -0.30 -3.86 -27.40
CA SER A 72 -0.62 -5.28 -27.18
C SER A 72 -1.17 -5.98 -28.42
N LYS A 73 -1.80 -5.23 -29.33
CA LYS A 73 -2.36 -5.75 -30.60
C LYS A 73 -1.31 -5.90 -31.71
N LYS A 74 -0.13 -5.29 -31.56
CA LYS A 74 0.92 -5.32 -32.58
C LYS A 74 1.81 -6.55 -32.45
N SER A 75 2.37 -6.98 -33.58
CA SER A 75 3.41 -8.01 -33.60
C SER A 75 4.64 -7.55 -32.80
N ARG A 76 5.38 -8.50 -32.21
CA ARG A 76 6.56 -8.24 -31.36
C ARG A 76 7.57 -7.28 -32.01
N LYS A 77 7.75 -7.35 -33.33
CA LYS A 77 8.69 -6.49 -34.09
C LYS A 77 8.19 -5.05 -34.25
N GLN A 78 6.87 -4.82 -34.18
CA GLN A 78 6.23 -3.51 -34.35
C GLN A 78 5.86 -2.85 -33.03
N LYS A 79 6.00 -3.59 -31.91
CA LYS A 79 5.64 -3.12 -30.59
C LYS A 79 6.66 -2.10 -30.07
N ARG A 80 6.18 -0.93 -29.67
CA ARG A 80 7.00 0.09 -29.00
C ARG A 80 7.47 -0.42 -27.65
N THR A 81 8.72 -0.12 -27.32
CA THR A 81 9.31 -0.47 -26.03
C THR A 81 8.87 0.51 -24.94
N MET A 82 8.89 0.07 -23.68
CA MET A 82 8.56 0.94 -22.55
C MET A 82 9.48 2.16 -22.44
N LYS A 83 10.73 2.05 -22.91
CA LYS A 83 11.65 3.20 -22.99
C LYS A 83 11.15 4.25 -23.99
N GLN A 84 10.61 3.82 -25.12
CA GLN A 84 10.00 4.73 -26.11
C GLN A 84 8.72 5.36 -25.56
N SER A 85 7.89 4.60 -24.84
CA SER A 85 6.69 5.15 -24.18
C SER A 85 7.06 6.18 -23.10
N HIS A 86 8.12 5.95 -22.32
CA HIS A 86 8.64 6.93 -21.36
C HIS A 86 9.18 8.18 -22.06
N ALA A 87 9.98 8.04 -23.12
CA ALA A 87 10.46 9.19 -23.89
C ALA A 87 9.29 10.03 -24.46
N ASN A 88 8.26 9.38 -24.98
CA ASN A 88 7.06 10.07 -25.45
C ASN A 88 6.32 10.79 -24.32
N LEU A 89 6.26 10.20 -23.12
CA LEU A 89 5.69 10.86 -21.94
C LEU A 89 6.52 12.07 -21.53
N VAL A 90 7.85 11.98 -21.54
CA VAL A 90 8.74 13.09 -21.22
C VAL A 90 8.53 14.25 -22.19
N SER A 91 8.40 13.97 -23.49
CA SER A 91 8.05 14.99 -24.49
C SER A 91 6.68 15.64 -24.26
N LEU A 92 5.79 14.99 -23.53
CA LEU A 92 4.47 15.50 -23.13
C LEU A 92 4.47 16.24 -21.78
N GLY A 93 5.64 16.41 -21.16
CA GLY A 93 5.78 17.09 -19.87
C GLY A 93 5.81 16.17 -18.65
N TYR A 94 6.03 14.86 -18.83
CA TYR A 94 6.20 13.94 -17.71
C TYR A 94 7.61 14.06 -17.10
N GLU A 95 7.69 14.50 -15.84
CA GLU A 95 8.95 14.63 -15.09
C GLU A 95 9.29 13.40 -14.23
N GLY A 96 8.49 12.34 -14.31
CA GLY A 96 8.67 11.18 -13.44
C GLY A 96 9.73 10.18 -13.94
N PRO A 97 10.20 9.29 -13.05
CA PRO A 97 11.21 8.30 -13.41
C PRO A 97 10.62 7.17 -14.27
N TYR A 98 11.44 6.62 -15.17
CA TYR A 98 11.11 5.44 -15.99
C TYR A 98 10.52 4.29 -15.17
N ASN A 99 11.03 4.05 -13.97
CA ASN A 99 10.58 2.97 -13.09
C ASN A 99 9.08 3.03 -12.77
N ARG A 100 8.49 4.23 -12.68
CA ARG A 100 7.05 4.39 -12.46
C ARG A 100 6.24 3.99 -13.69
N VAL A 101 6.69 4.37 -14.88
CA VAL A 101 6.08 3.95 -16.15
C VAL A 101 6.19 2.44 -16.36
N ALA A 102 7.32 1.84 -15.98
CA ALA A 102 7.54 0.40 -16.06
C ALA A 102 6.75 -0.39 -14.99
N ALA A 103 6.47 0.20 -13.83
CA ALA A 103 5.58 -0.39 -12.82
C ALA A 103 4.13 -0.39 -13.33
N PHE A 104 3.65 0.74 -13.83
CA PHE A 104 2.30 0.88 -14.37
C PHE A 104 2.00 -0.11 -15.51
N ALA A 105 2.98 -0.43 -16.36
CA ALA A 105 2.79 -1.39 -17.45
C ALA A 105 2.79 -2.87 -17.02
N ARG A 106 3.14 -3.15 -15.75
CA ARG A 106 3.11 -4.52 -15.18
C ARG A 106 1.87 -4.78 -14.34
N GLU A 107 1.19 -3.74 -13.89
CA GLU A 107 -0.13 -3.79 -13.25
C GLU A 107 -1.21 -4.11 -14.29
#